data_AF-A0A936YU06-F1
#
_entry.id   AF-A0A936YU06-F1
#
_cell.length_a   1.000
_cell.length_b   1.000
_cell.length_c   1.000
_cell.angle_alpha   90.00
_cell.angle_beta   90.00
_cell.angle_gamma   90.00
#
_symmetry.space_group_name_H-M   'P 1'
#
loop_
_entity.id
_entity.type
_entity.pdbx_description
1 polymer ?
#
loop_
_entity_poly.entity_id
_entity_poly.type
_entity_poly.pdbx_seq_one_letter_code
_entity_poly.pdbx_strand_id
1 'polypeptide(L)'
;MEATKTPEGNLKALTLTASSEQIEPVSLTMDVEFGAPDGTLAGYEFDPGTPTFIVTNYSMGAHCCTMARALTFDDVKLVPVDVGDFDGSALSIRDLDNDGTVEIDSVDQRFLYAFDSYAMSLAARKIMKIRGVSIDDVTADPPYETYLISQITKYENECYNGTSAGLCAGLLGTAAKVGLYSSIASRVPFKAIDAAMEKTYLECSAEDCGQQKMFGNFREAVESRLKSWNYNTTSSMNDRVRDYFRTLASYRKGFGSPSKDQESPCAYAPVKFSMNKDETFVHVEGQEYTCRVERVNTLGNAAVGLGLCTSEGENYSTLLAMELKNDTLYMNSIFNGGVYSNREPAILPACR
;
A
#
# COMPACT_ATOMS: atom_id res chain seq x y z
N MET A 1 1.42 -16.56 -34.78
CA MET A 1 0.88 -15.20 -34.53
C MET A 1 0.39 -14.65 -35.85
N GLU A 2 -0.83 -14.14 -35.88
CA GLU A 2 -1.48 -13.58 -37.07
C GLU A 2 -1.82 -12.11 -36.83
N ALA A 3 -1.64 -11.28 -37.85
CA ALA A 3 -1.94 -9.86 -37.81
C ALA A 3 -3.14 -9.56 -38.71
N THR A 4 -4.16 -8.90 -38.17
CA THR A 4 -5.25 -8.35 -38.99
C THR A 4 -5.01 -6.87 -39.23
N LYS A 5 -5.37 -6.39 -40.41
CA LYS A 5 -5.18 -5.00 -40.82
C LYS A 5 -6.51 -4.30 -41.10
N THR A 6 -6.56 -2.99 -40.92
CA THR A 6 -7.66 -2.15 -41.39
C THR A 6 -7.65 -2.09 -42.94
N PRO A 7 -8.73 -1.63 -43.59
CA PRO A 7 -8.75 -1.41 -45.04
C PRO A 7 -7.64 -0.47 -45.53
N GLU A 8 -7.20 0.47 -44.69
CA GLU A 8 -6.12 1.42 -44.95
C GLU A 8 -4.72 0.80 -44.76
N GLY A 9 -4.64 -0.47 -44.34
CA GLY A 9 -3.40 -1.22 -44.20
C GLY A 9 -2.72 -1.12 -42.82
N ASN A 10 -3.32 -0.42 -41.87
CA ASN A 10 -2.81 -0.29 -40.51
C ASN A 10 -3.02 -1.59 -39.72
N LEU A 11 -2.10 -1.92 -38.82
CA LEU A 11 -2.29 -3.05 -37.89
C LEU A 11 -3.53 -2.78 -37.02
N LYS A 12 -4.45 -3.74 -36.97
CA LYS A 12 -5.71 -3.66 -36.21
C LYS A 12 -5.68 -4.54 -34.98
N ALA A 13 -5.24 -5.79 -35.13
CA ALA A 13 -5.18 -6.74 -34.03
C ALA A 13 -4.09 -7.79 -34.27
N LEU A 14 -3.51 -8.29 -33.18
CA LEU A 14 -2.60 -9.42 -33.13
C LEU A 14 -3.32 -10.61 -32.49
N THR A 15 -3.32 -11.74 -33.18
CA THR A 15 -3.84 -13.01 -32.65
C THR A 15 -2.67 -13.96 -32.39
N LEU A 16 -2.49 -14.34 -31.13
CA LEU A 16 -1.57 -15.37 -30.70
C LEU A 16 -2.32 -16.69 -30.58
N THR A 17 -1.86 -17.75 -31.24
CA THR A 17 -2.43 -19.09 -31.09
C THR A 17 -1.39 -19.98 -30.43
N ALA A 18 -1.74 -20.58 -29.30
CA ALA A 18 -0.96 -21.59 -28.60
C ALA A 18 -1.57 -22.98 -28.82
N SER A 19 -0.76 -23.97 -29.13
CA SER A 19 -1.19 -25.34 -29.42
C SER A 19 -0.04 -26.31 -29.18
N SER A 20 -0.34 -27.56 -28.82
CA SER A 20 0.63 -28.65 -28.77
C SER A 20 -0.03 -29.96 -29.23
N GLU A 21 0.72 -31.07 -29.29
CA GLU A 21 0.13 -32.38 -29.60
C GLU A 21 -0.95 -32.81 -28.60
N GLN A 22 -0.93 -32.26 -27.39
CA GLN A 22 -1.82 -32.62 -26.28
C GLN A 22 -2.80 -31.49 -25.91
N ILE A 23 -2.64 -30.31 -26.51
CA ILE A 23 -3.42 -29.11 -26.18
C ILE A 23 -4.05 -28.58 -27.47
N GLU A 24 -5.38 -28.61 -27.49
CA GLU A 24 -6.17 -28.00 -28.56
C GLU A 24 -5.77 -26.53 -28.77
N PRO A 25 -5.75 -26.03 -30.03
CA PRO A 25 -5.38 -24.65 -30.30
C PRO A 25 -6.25 -23.64 -29.54
N VAL A 26 -5.60 -22.74 -28.81
CA VAL A 26 -6.25 -21.62 -28.11
C VAL A 26 -5.69 -20.32 -28.67
N SER A 27 -6.59 -19.45 -29.10
CA SER A 27 -6.25 -18.15 -29.65
C SER A 27 -6.58 -17.03 -28.67
N LEU A 28 -5.69 -16.05 -28.61
CA LEU A 28 -5.83 -14.82 -27.86
C LEU A 28 -5.65 -13.66 -28.84
N THR A 29 -6.64 -12.79 -28.93
CA THR A 29 -6.60 -11.61 -29.80
C THR A 29 -6.46 -10.35 -28.96
N MET A 30 -5.52 -9.50 -29.33
CA MET A 30 -5.32 -8.18 -28.77
C MET A 30 -5.52 -7.14 -29.87
N ASP A 31 -6.36 -6.15 -29.59
CA ASP A 31 -6.43 -4.98 -30.45
C ASP A 31 -5.13 -4.19 -30.34
N VAL A 32 -4.65 -3.71 -31.48
CA VAL A 32 -3.45 -2.88 -31.58
C VAL A 32 -3.90 -1.52 -32.05
N GLU A 33 -4.18 -0.65 -31.09
CA GLU A 33 -4.45 0.74 -31.42
C GLU A 33 -3.15 1.46 -31.84
N PHE A 34 -3.29 2.39 -32.78
CA PHE A 34 -2.22 3.30 -33.23
C PHE A 34 -0.96 2.67 -33.85
N GLY A 35 -1.00 1.38 -34.24
CA GLY A 35 0.07 0.76 -35.03
C GLY A 35 1.37 0.51 -34.26
N ALA A 36 1.31 0.50 -32.93
CA ALA A 36 2.44 0.24 -32.06
C ALA A 36 2.93 -1.22 -32.19
N PRO A 37 4.21 -1.46 -32.52
CA PRO A 37 4.75 -2.82 -32.70
C PRO A 37 5.34 -3.42 -31.41
N ASP A 38 5.29 -2.70 -30.28
CA ASP A 38 6.02 -3.07 -29.08
C ASP A 38 5.11 -3.80 -28.07
N GLY A 39 5.39 -5.07 -27.87
CA GLY A 39 4.71 -5.94 -26.92
C GLY A 39 5.66 -7.00 -26.39
N THR A 40 5.34 -7.58 -25.23
CA THR A 40 6.13 -8.64 -24.61
C THR A 40 5.30 -9.91 -24.51
N LEU A 41 5.91 -11.05 -24.83
CA LEU A 41 5.39 -12.37 -24.47
C LEU A 41 6.39 -13.01 -23.50
N ALA A 42 5.94 -13.36 -22.31
CA ALA A 42 6.76 -14.04 -21.31
C ALA A 42 5.94 -15.10 -20.55
N GLY A 43 6.62 -16.18 -20.15
CA GLY A 43 6.07 -17.23 -19.31
C GLY A 43 6.44 -17.01 -17.85
N TYR A 44 5.49 -17.26 -16.96
CA TYR A 44 5.59 -17.03 -15.53
C TYR A 44 4.89 -18.17 -14.76
N GLU A 45 5.26 -18.35 -13.50
CA GLU A 45 4.56 -19.24 -12.58
C GLU A 45 3.81 -18.39 -11.54
N PHE A 46 2.51 -18.17 -11.75
CA PHE A 46 1.61 -17.56 -10.75
C PHE A 46 1.09 -18.60 -9.74
N ASP A 47 1.18 -19.88 -10.11
CA ASP A 47 0.84 -21.03 -9.27
C ASP A 47 1.94 -22.10 -9.49
N PRO A 48 2.48 -22.75 -8.44
CA PRO A 48 3.67 -23.58 -8.57
C PRO A 48 3.51 -24.69 -9.60
N GLY A 49 4.44 -24.76 -10.56
CA GLY A 49 4.44 -25.79 -11.61
C GLY A 49 3.41 -25.59 -12.72
N THR A 50 2.64 -24.49 -12.70
CA THR A 50 1.66 -24.17 -13.75
C THR A 50 2.11 -22.94 -14.53
N PRO A 51 2.59 -23.11 -15.78
CA PRO A 51 3.02 -21.98 -16.60
C PRO A 51 1.83 -21.14 -17.03
N THR A 52 1.99 -19.83 -16.92
CA THR A 52 1.07 -18.81 -17.44
C THR A 52 1.84 -17.89 -18.37
N PHE A 53 1.32 -17.69 -19.58
CA PHE A 53 1.92 -16.83 -20.58
C PHE A 53 1.22 -15.48 -20.57
N ILE A 54 1.96 -14.41 -20.34
CA ILE A 54 1.44 -13.05 -20.41
C ILE A 54 1.87 -12.43 -21.73
N VAL A 55 0.89 -11.86 -22.42
CA VAL A 55 1.08 -11.02 -23.59
C VAL A 55 0.74 -9.59 -23.20
N THR A 56 1.67 -8.67 -23.42
CA THR A 56 1.41 -7.24 -23.31
C THR A 56 1.52 -6.56 -24.67
N ASN A 57 0.74 -5.52 -24.87
CA ASN A 57 0.84 -4.65 -26.03
C ASN A 57 0.78 -3.20 -25.57
N TYR A 58 1.66 -2.39 -26.14
CA TYR A 58 1.68 -0.97 -25.91
C TYR A 58 0.73 -0.26 -26.87
N SER A 59 -0.19 0.58 -26.38
CA SER A 59 -1.17 1.24 -27.26
C SER A 59 -0.76 2.62 -27.79
N MET A 60 0.41 3.15 -27.41
CA MET A 60 0.87 4.51 -27.75
C MET A 60 -0.07 5.65 -27.29
N GLY A 61 -0.92 5.42 -26.28
CA GLY A 61 -1.71 6.48 -25.65
C GLY A 61 -0.85 7.62 -25.07
N ALA A 62 -1.50 8.74 -24.70
CA ALA A 62 -0.82 9.92 -24.16
C ALA A 62 0.05 9.65 -22.92
N HIS A 63 -0.29 8.61 -22.16
CA HIS A 63 0.53 8.11 -21.06
C HIS A 63 0.81 6.63 -21.24
N CYS A 64 1.06 6.19 -22.48
CA CYS A 64 1.83 4.98 -22.68
C CYS A 64 1.07 3.71 -22.20
N CYS A 65 -0.25 3.63 -22.45
CA CYS A 65 -1.09 2.57 -21.90
C CYS A 65 -0.65 1.17 -22.35
N THR A 66 -0.80 0.21 -21.44
CA THR A 66 -0.45 -1.20 -21.62
C THR A 66 -1.69 -2.05 -21.54
N MET A 67 -1.97 -2.80 -22.60
CA MET A 67 -2.98 -3.88 -22.58
C MET A 67 -2.28 -5.16 -22.15
N ALA A 68 -2.85 -5.92 -21.23
CA ALA A 68 -2.30 -7.20 -20.80
C ALA A 68 -3.36 -8.30 -20.89
N ARG A 69 -2.95 -9.45 -21.43
CA ARG A 69 -3.79 -10.65 -21.52
C ARG A 69 -2.94 -11.87 -21.18
N ALA A 70 -3.57 -12.92 -20.68
CA ALA A 70 -2.89 -14.14 -20.27
C ALA A 70 -3.44 -15.38 -20.97
N LEU A 71 -2.60 -16.39 -21.13
CA LEU A 71 -2.97 -17.78 -21.39
C LEU A 71 -2.49 -18.61 -20.20
N THR A 72 -3.41 -19.26 -19.51
CA THR A 72 -3.13 -20.05 -18.29
C THR A 72 -3.87 -21.38 -18.34
N PHE A 73 -3.55 -22.30 -17.44
CA PHE A 73 -4.20 -23.59 -17.36
C PHE A 73 -5.34 -23.58 -16.34
N ASP A 74 -6.51 -24.02 -16.78
CA ASP A 74 -7.59 -24.47 -15.92
C ASP A 74 -7.61 -26.01 -15.98
N ASP A 75 -7.02 -26.63 -14.95
CA ASP A 75 -6.67 -28.05 -14.93
C ASP A 75 -5.76 -28.42 -16.12
N VAL A 76 -6.26 -29.18 -17.10
CA VAL A 76 -5.50 -29.58 -18.29
C VAL A 76 -5.75 -28.69 -19.51
N LYS A 77 -6.64 -27.71 -19.41
CA LYS A 77 -7.05 -26.88 -20.54
C LYS A 77 -6.38 -25.51 -20.49
N LEU A 78 -5.75 -25.13 -21.59
CA LEU A 78 -5.28 -23.76 -21.76
C LEU A 78 -6.49 -22.85 -22.00
N VAL A 79 -6.54 -21.71 -21.32
CA VAL A 79 -7.66 -20.75 -21.37
C VAL A 79 -7.13 -19.32 -21.41
N PRO A 80 -7.78 -18.42 -22.18
CA PRO A 80 -7.44 -17.00 -22.18
C PRO A 80 -8.04 -16.31 -20.95
N VAL A 81 -7.28 -15.38 -20.38
CA VAL A 81 -7.71 -14.52 -19.28
C VAL A 81 -7.41 -13.07 -19.64
N ASP A 82 -8.40 -12.20 -19.44
CA ASP A 82 -8.21 -10.77 -19.60
C ASP A 82 -7.60 -10.19 -18.32
N VAL A 83 -6.34 -9.74 -18.40
CA VAL A 83 -5.64 -9.12 -17.27
C VAL A 83 -6.04 -7.65 -17.11
N GLY A 84 -6.53 -7.03 -18.17
CA GLY A 84 -6.99 -5.66 -18.21
C GLY A 84 -6.06 -4.72 -18.97
N ASP A 85 -6.48 -3.46 -18.97
CA ASP A 85 -5.79 -2.36 -19.63
C ASP A 85 -5.38 -1.34 -18.57
N PHE A 86 -4.15 -0.86 -18.69
CA PHE A 86 -3.47 -0.07 -17.67
C PHE A 86 -2.98 1.22 -18.30
N ASP A 87 -3.30 2.37 -17.70
CA ASP A 87 -2.71 3.64 -18.10
C ASP A 87 -1.27 3.71 -17.54
N GLY A 88 -0.30 4.12 -18.35
CA GLY A 88 1.11 4.05 -17.97
C GLY A 88 1.78 2.69 -18.07
N SER A 89 3.02 2.70 -17.61
CA SER A 89 3.78 1.50 -17.24
C SER A 89 3.33 0.96 -15.87
N ALA A 90 2.02 0.84 -15.67
CA ALA A 90 1.39 0.49 -14.40
C ALA A 90 1.32 -1.03 -14.15
N LEU A 91 2.07 -1.85 -14.89
CA LEU A 91 2.10 -3.30 -14.72
C LEU A 91 3.55 -3.80 -14.72
N SER A 92 3.89 -4.57 -13.69
CA SER A 92 5.13 -5.37 -13.64
C SER A 92 4.83 -6.73 -13.03
N ILE A 93 5.61 -7.75 -13.40
CA ILE A 93 5.43 -9.12 -12.91
C ILE A 93 6.65 -9.52 -12.09
N ARG A 94 6.45 -9.76 -10.80
CA ARG A 94 7.53 -9.99 -9.82
C ARG A 94 7.02 -10.83 -8.66
N ASP A 95 7.91 -11.65 -8.10
CA ASP A 95 7.70 -12.32 -6.82
C ASP A 95 7.83 -11.27 -5.71
N LEU A 96 6.71 -10.87 -5.10
CA LEU A 96 6.68 -9.78 -4.11
C LEU A 96 6.86 -10.29 -2.67
N ASP A 97 6.50 -11.53 -2.39
CA ASP A 97 6.58 -12.13 -1.05
C ASP A 97 7.70 -13.17 -0.91
N ASN A 98 8.42 -13.46 -1.99
CA ASN A 98 9.51 -14.44 -2.11
C ASN A 98 9.05 -15.88 -1.91
N ASP A 99 7.81 -16.22 -2.31
CA ASP A 99 7.27 -17.58 -2.23
C ASP A 99 7.67 -18.48 -3.42
N GLY A 100 8.37 -17.93 -4.42
CA GLY A 100 8.80 -18.63 -5.63
C GLY A 100 7.80 -18.59 -6.77
N THR A 101 6.64 -17.99 -6.58
CA THR A 101 5.68 -17.62 -7.63
C THR A 101 5.67 -16.11 -7.83
N VAL A 102 5.04 -15.63 -8.89
CA VAL A 102 4.98 -14.19 -9.19
C VAL A 102 3.59 -13.61 -9.03
N GLU A 103 3.55 -12.32 -8.77
CA GLU A 103 2.34 -11.50 -8.78
C GLU A 103 2.41 -10.44 -9.88
N ILE A 104 1.23 -9.93 -10.23
CA ILE A 104 1.09 -8.70 -11.00
C ILE A 104 1.13 -7.53 -10.02
N ASP A 105 2.23 -6.81 -10.04
CA ASP A 105 2.42 -5.58 -9.28
C ASP A 105 1.96 -4.38 -10.11
N SER A 106 0.84 -3.80 -9.70
CA SER A 106 0.12 -2.73 -10.40
C SER A 106 -0.38 -1.65 -9.43
N VAL A 107 -1.25 -0.78 -9.94
CA VAL A 107 -1.91 0.28 -9.19
C VAL A 107 -3.40 0.31 -9.50
N ASP A 108 -4.18 0.80 -8.54
CA ASP A 108 -5.59 1.08 -8.74
C ASP A 108 -5.78 2.31 -9.64
N GLN A 109 -6.07 2.03 -10.91
CA GLN A 109 -6.24 3.02 -11.97
C GLN A 109 -7.26 4.12 -11.62
N ARG A 110 -8.22 3.84 -10.71
CA ARG A 110 -9.22 4.83 -10.26
C ARG A 110 -8.63 6.06 -9.60
N PHE A 111 -7.40 5.99 -9.10
CA PHE A 111 -6.71 7.14 -8.51
C PHE A 111 -6.16 8.11 -9.55
N LEU A 112 -5.87 7.63 -10.76
CA LEU A 112 -5.38 8.47 -11.84
C LEU A 112 -6.46 9.48 -12.19
N TYR A 113 -6.10 10.77 -12.22
CA TYR A 113 -7.01 11.90 -12.47
C TYR A 113 -8.05 12.20 -11.39
N ALA A 114 -8.18 11.36 -10.37
CA ALA A 114 -9.20 11.55 -9.35
C ALA A 114 -8.91 12.75 -8.44
N PHE A 115 -7.62 13.10 -8.27
CA PHE A 115 -7.18 14.14 -7.34
C PHE A 115 -6.12 15.08 -7.91
N ASP A 116 -5.54 14.77 -9.06
CA ASP A 116 -4.54 15.60 -9.71
C ASP A 116 -4.39 15.17 -11.16
N SER A 117 -3.58 15.88 -11.95
CA SER A 117 -3.17 15.41 -13.27
C SER A 117 -2.45 14.05 -13.18
N TYR A 118 -2.40 13.30 -14.27
CA TYR A 118 -1.67 12.02 -14.33
C TYR A 118 -0.24 12.13 -13.81
N ALA A 119 0.49 13.16 -14.26
CA ALA A 119 1.90 13.37 -13.93
C ALA A 119 2.13 13.62 -12.43
N MET A 120 1.11 14.10 -11.72
CA MET A 120 1.14 14.39 -10.30
C MET A 120 0.36 13.35 -9.48
N SER A 121 -0.14 12.28 -10.11
CA SER A 121 -0.89 11.23 -9.43
C SER A 121 0.05 10.12 -8.98
N LEU A 122 -0.06 9.73 -7.71
CA LEU A 122 0.33 8.41 -7.25
C LEU A 122 -0.96 7.61 -7.12
N ALA A 123 -1.03 6.45 -7.75
CA ALA A 123 -2.14 5.54 -7.56
C ALA A 123 -1.84 4.54 -6.43
N ALA A 124 -2.88 4.17 -5.67
CA ALA A 124 -2.72 3.18 -4.60
C ALA A 124 -2.25 1.84 -5.17
N ARG A 125 -1.36 1.13 -4.46
CA ARG A 125 -0.86 -0.17 -4.94
C ARG A 125 -1.99 -1.18 -5.09
N LYS A 126 -1.87 -2.01 -6.11
CA LYS A 126 -2.75 -3.15 -6.37
C LYS A 126 -1.92 -4.34 -6.79
N ILE A 127 -2.05 -5.45 -6.07
CA ILE A 127 -1.34 -6.70 -6.30
C ILE A 127 -2.38 -7.72 -6.71
N MET A 128 -2.12 -8.40 -7.83
CA MET A 128 -3.06 -9.37 -8.38
C MET A 128 -2.36 -10.70 -8.64
N LYS A 129 -3.09 -11.80 -8.43
CA LYS A 129 -2.61 -13.16 -8.71
C LYS A 129 -3.55 -13.84 -9.68
N ILE A 130 -3.00 -14.45 -10.71
CA ILE A 130 -3.78 -15.26 -11.66
C ILE A 130 -3.91 -16.67 -11.09
N ARG A 131 -5.13 -17.20 -11.01
CA ARG A 131 -5.43 -18.56 -10.55
C ARG A 131 -6.43 -19.22 -11.48
N GLY A 132 -5.95 -20.05 -12.41
CA GLY A 132 -6.79 -20.56 -13.49
C GLY A 132 -7.46 -19.39 -14.22
N VAL A 133 -8.80 -19.41 -14.33
CA VAL A 133 -9.56 -18.35 -15.03
C VAL A 133 -9.77 -17.06 -14.21
N SER A 134 -9.38 -17.01 -12.94
CA SER A 134 -9.62 -15.82 -12.09
C SER A 134 -8.37 -14.96 -11.91
N ILE A 135 -8.61 -13.68 -11.68
CA ILE A 135 -7.61 -12.72 -11.22
C ILE A 135 -8.07 -12.19 -9.88
N ASP A 136 -7.34 -12.54 -8.83
CA ASP A 136 -7.67 -12.18 -7.47
C ASP A 136 -6.89 -10.92 -7.07
N ASP A 137 -7.56 -9.93 -6.48
CA ASP A 137 -6.90 -8.83 -5.78
C ASP A 137 -6.40 -9.34 -4.42
N VAL A 138 -5.10 -9.61 -4.35
CA VAL A 138 -4.42 -10.14 -3.16
C VAL A 138 -3.70 -9.03 -2.38
N THR A 139 -3.95 -7.76 -2.71
CA THR A 139 -3.21 -6.62 -2.15
C THR A 139 -3.19 -6.62 -0.62
N ALA A 140 -4.32 -6.95 0.02
CA ALA A 140 -4.44 -6.87 1.48
C ALA A 140 -3.98 -8.16 2.21
N ASP A 141 -3.47 -9.15 1.47
CA ASP A 141 -3.06 -10.41 2.08
C ASP A 141 -1.78 -10.21 2.92
N PRO A 142 -1.63 -10.90 4.06
CA PRO A 142 -0.50 -10.72 4.98
C PRO A 142 0.90 -10.80 4.34
N PRO A 143 1.19 -11.68 3.35
CA PRO A 143 2.52 -11.77 2.75
C PRO A 143 3.01 -10.46 2.11
N TYR A 144 2.11 -9.63 1.58
CA TYR A 144 2.47 -8.41 0.87
C TYR A 144 2.58 -7.18 1.76
N GLU A 145 2.29 -7.32 3.05
CA GLU A 145 2.28 -6.19 4.00
C GLU A 145 3.62 -5.45 4.03
N THR A 146 4.74 -6.19 4.08
CA THR A 146 6.08 -5.60 4.09
C THR A 146 6.36 -4.78 2.83
N TYR A 147 5.96 -5.30 1.67
CA TYR A 147 6.08 -4.59 0.40
C TYR A 147 5.23 -3.31 0.39
N LEU A 148 3.97 -3.38 0.85
CA LEU A 148 3.10 -2.20 0.91
C LEU A 148 3.63 -1.14 1.88
N ILE A 149 4.17 -1.54 3.03
CA ILE A 149 4.82 -0.64 3.98
C ILE A 149 6.05 0.01 3.33
N SER A 150 6.85 -0.73 2.56
CA SER A 150 7.99 -0.14 1.86
C SER A 150 7.55 0.90 0.83
N GLN A 151 6.41 0.68 0.14
CA GLN A 151 5.85 1.69 -0.76
C GLN A 151 5.36 2.92 0.01
N ILE A 152 4.75 2.75 1.18
CA ILE A 152 4.33 3.87 2.04
C ILE A 152 5.55 4.71 2.45
N THR A 153 6.58 4.08 3.01
CA THR A 153 7.82 4.76 3.44
C THR A 153 8.53 5.46 2.29
N LYS A 154 8.47 4.90 1.07
CA LYS A 154 9.05 5.51 -0.12
C LYS A 154 8.42 6.86 -0.47
N TYR A 155 7.10 7.00 -0.34
CA TYR A 155 6.37 8.19 -0.81
C TYR A 155 5.94 9.15 0.31
N GLU A 156 6.01 8.74 1.58
CA GLU A 156 5.50 9.55 2.69
C GLU A 156 6.20 10.91 2.82
N ASN A 157 7.53 10.97 2.65
CA ASN A 157 8.27 12.23 2.74
C ASN A 157 7.91 13.20 1.62
N GLU A 158 7.65 12.69 0.42
CA GLU A 158 7.22 13.53 -0.70
C GLU A 158 5.81 14.09 -0.46
N CYS A 159 4.90 13.27 0.09
CA CYS A 159 3.58 13.74 0.51
C CYS A 159 3.66 14.78 1.64
N TYR A 160 4.48 14.55 2.67
CA TYR A 160 4.55 15.41 3.84
C TYR A 160 5.18 16.77 3.58
N ASN A 161 6.11 16.84 2.62
CA ASN A 161 6.79 18.08 2.26
C ASN A 161 6.23 18.73 0.99
N GLY A 162 5.33 18.06 0.28
CA GLY A 162 4.73 18.52 -0.97
C GLY A 162 3.29 19.01 -0.80
N THR A 163 2.69 19.37 -1.93
CA THR A 163 1.28 19.81 -2.01
C THR A 163 0.48 19.04 -3.06
N SER A 164 1.02 17.95 -3.60
CA SER A 164 0.33 17.14 -4.60
C SER A 164 -0.77 16.30 -3.93
N ALA A 165 -2.02 16.58 -4.28
CA ALA A 165 -3.17 15.84 -3.80
C ALA A 165 -3.18 14.42 -4.38
N GLY A 166 -2.82 14.27 -5.65
CA GLY A 166 -2.72 12.97 -6.33
C GLY A 166 -1.71 12.05 -5.67
N LEU A 167 -0.52 12.57 -5.35
CA LEU A 167 0.50 11.81 -4.65
C LEU A 167 0.02 11.35 -3.26
N CYS A 168 -0.49 12.27 -2.45
CA CYS A 168 -0.95 11.96 -1.11
C CYS A 168 -2.17 11.03 -1.09
N ALA A 169 -3.03 11.09 -2.11
CA ALA A 169 -4.19 10.21 -2.22
C ALA A 169 -3.77 8.74 -2.41
N GLY A 170 -2.87 8.44 -3.35
CA GLY A 170 -2.36 7.08 -3.54
C GLY A 170 -1.62 6.53 -2.33
N LEU A 171 -0.86 7.39 -1.64
CA LEU A 171 -0.21 7.03 -0.38
C LEU A 171 -1.25 6.63 0.68
N LEU A 172 -2.30 7.43 0.87
CA LEU A 172 -3.39 7.15 1.81
C LEU A 172 -4.16 5.88 1.43
N GLY A 173 -4.40 5.63 0.15
CA GLY A 173 -5.04 4.40 -0.33
C GLY A 173 -4.18 3.17 -0.04
N THR A 174 -2.87 3.25 -0.27
CA THR A 174 -1.93 2.17 0.07
C THR A 174 -1.88 1.94 1.58
N ALA A 175 -1.86 3.01 2.39
CA ALA A 175 -1.90 2.93 3.84
C ALA A 175 -3.19 2.28 4.37
N ALA A 176 -4.34 2.55 3.74
CA ALA A 176 -5.61 1.92 4.09
C ALA A 176 -5.61 0.40 3.86
N LYS A 177 -4.89 -0.11 2.84
CA LYS A 177 -4.78 -1.56 2.59
C LYS A 177 -4.06 -2.32 3.70
N VAL A 178 -3.17 -1.66 4.45
CA VAL A 178 -2.43 -2.25 5.57
C VAL A 178 -2.88 -1.76 6.94
N GLY A 179 -4.00 -1.03 7.02
CA GLY A 179 -4.56 -0.54 8.29
C GLY A 179 -3.76 0.58 8.96
N LEU A 180 -3.07 1.42 8.17
CA LEU A 180 -2.22 2.54 8.64
C LEU A 180 -2.77 3.91 8.24
N TYR A 181 -4.05 3.97 7.82
CA TYR A 181 -4.65 5.20 7.29
C TYR A 181 -4.55 6.37 8.28
N SER A 182 -4.98 6.21 9.54
CA SER A 182 -4.99 7.33 10.50
C SER A 182 -3.59 7.81 10.83
N SER A 183 -2.63 6.89 10.92
CA SER A 183 -1.23 7.18 11.19
C SER A 183 -0.64 8.05 10.10
N ILE A 184 -0.86 7.69 8.83
CA ILE A 184 -0.36 8.45 7.69
C ILE A 184 -1.14 9.77 7.53
N ALA A 185 -2.47 9.74 7.60
CA ALA A 185 -3.32 10.92 7.47
C ALA A 185 -2.96 12.00 8.50
N SER A 186 -2.57 11.62 9.72
CA SER A 186 -2.18 12.59 10.77
C SER A 186 -0.99 13.49 10.41
N ARG A 187 -0.19 13.12 9.41
CA ARG A 187 0.97 13.88 8.93
C ARG A 187 0.75 14.55 7.58
N VAL A 188 -0.33 14.21 6.87
CA VAL A 188 -0.63 14.81 5.57
C VAL A 188 -0.89 16.30 5.76
N PRO A 189 -0.23 17.19 4.98
CA PRO A 189 -0.40 18.63 5.11
C PRO A 189 -1.69 19.09 4.43
N PHE A 190 -2.85 18.59 4.87
CA PHE A 190 -4.16 18.79 4.23
C PHE A 190 -4.43 20.27 3.91
N LYS A 191 -4.13 21.19 4.82
CA LYS A 191 -4.32 22.63 4.59
C LYS A 191 -3.46 23.20 3.46
N ALA A 192 -2.23 22.71 3.29
CA ALA A 192 -1.34 23.16 2.22
C ALA A 192 -1.79 22.58 0.88
N ILE A 193 -2.23 21.32 0.87
CA ILE A 193 -2.83 20.68 -0.30
C ILE A 193 -4.10 21.43 -0.73
N ASP A 194 -5.02 21.71 0.19
CA ASP A 194 -6.25 22.47 -0.07
C ASP A 194 -5.98 23.85 -0.69
N ALA A 195 -4.87 24.49 -0.31
CA ALA A 195 -4.47 25.80 -0.83
C ALA A 195 -3.87 25.73 -2.25
N ALA A 196 -3.28 24.60 -2.64
CA ALA A 196 -2.58 24.42 -3.92
C ALA A 196 -3.41 23.67 -4.97
N MET A 197 -4.32 22.79 -4.54
CA MET A 197 -5.12 21.92 -5.41
C MET A 197 -6.10 22.72 -6.28
N GLU A 198 -6.25 22.30 -7.55
CA GLU A 198 -7.29 22.85 -8.42
C GLU A 198 -8.68 22.45 -7.93
N LYS A 199 -9.59 23.44 -7.85
CA LYS A 199 -10.94 23.23 -7.31
C LYS A 199 -11.78 22.23 -8.12
N THR A 200 -11.44 22.05 -9.40
CA THR A 200 -12.07 21.09 -10.31
C THR A 200 -12.02 19.65 -9.77
N TYR A 201 -10.98 19.27 -9.03
CA TYR A 201 -10.87 17.94 -8.40
C TYR A 201 -11.75 17.77 -7.15
N LEU A 202 -12.33 18.85 -6.63
CA LEU A 202 -13.33 18.82 -5.54
C LEU A 202 -14.77 18.89 -6.07
N GLU A 203 -14.91 19.07 -7.38
CA GLU A 203 -16.16 19.14 -8.11
C GLU A 203 -16.38 17.81 -8.84
N CYS A 204 -17.64 17.40 -9.00
CA CYS A 204 -17.93 16.23 -9.81
C CYS A 204 -18.03 16.64 -11.29
N SER A 205 -17.53 15.82 -12.21
CA SER A 205 -17.72 16.03 -13.64
C SER A 205 -19.22 16.01 -13.98
N ALA A 206 -19.63 16.92 -14.87
CA ALA A 206 -21.02 17.31 -15.07
C ALA A 206 -21.96 16.18 -15.58
N GLU A 207 -21.43 15.09 -16.13
CA GLU A 207 -22.24 13.99 -16.67
C GLU A 207 -22.89 13.11 -15.58
N ASP A 208 -22.31 13.01 -14.38
CA ASP A 208 -22.81 12.11 -13.33
C ASP A 208 -23.48 12.81 -12.13
N CYS A 209 -23.30 14.12 -11.94
CA CYS A 209 -23.56 14.75 -10.63
C CYS A 209 -24.39 16.03 -10.61
N GLY A 210 -25.02 16.44 -11.71
CA GLY A 210 -25.98 17.56 -11.67
C GLY A 210 -25.50 18.80 -10.87
N GLN A 211 -24.41 19.44 -11.32
CA GLN A 211 -23.89 20.71 -10.79
C GLN A 211 -23.69 20.85 -9.26
N GLN A 212 -23.43 19.77 -8.52
CA GLN A 212 -23.00 19.88 -7.13
C GLN A 212 -21.48 19.69 -6.96
N LYS A 213 -20.86 20.66 -6.28
CA LYS A 213 -19.57 20.47 -5.62
C LYS A 213 -19.75 19.38 -4.56
N MET A 214 -19.05 18.26 -4.69
CA MET A 214 -19.23 17.14 -3.75
C MET A 214 -18.45 17.31 -2.45
N PHE A 215 -17.28 17.97 -2.48
CA PHE A 215 -16.38 17.99 -1.32
C PHE A 215 -15.92 19.41 -0.95
N GLY A 216 -15.86 19.70 0.35
CA GLY A 216 -15.39 20.97 0.89
C GLY A 216 -13.86 21.12 0.81
N ASN A 217 -13.12 20.02 0.90
CA ASN A 217 -11.65 19.97 0.94
C ASN A 217 -11.14 18.61 0.45
N PHE A 218 -9.81 18.50 0.27
CA PHE A 218 -9.13 17.28 -0.18
C PHE A 218 -9.37 16.10 0.76
N ARG A 219 -9.34 16.33 2.08
CA ARG A 219 -9.54 15.25 3.07
C ARG A 219 -10.89 14.57 2.90
N GLU A 220 -11.94 15.38 2.77
CA GLU A 220 -13.30 14.88 2.54
C GLU A 220 -13.42 14.12 1.22
N ALA A 221 -12.78 14.65 0.16
CA ALA A 221 -12.77 14.02 -1.16
C ALA A 221 -12.10 12.63 -1.13
N VAL A 222 -10.90 12.55 -0.55
CA VAL A 222 -10.15 11.28 -0.50
C VAL A 222 -10.84 10.27 0.43
N GLU A 223 -11.34 10.68 1.60
CA GLU A 223 -12.06 9.76 2.51
C GLU A 223 -13.34 9.22 1.88
N SER A 224 -14.10 10.05 1.17
CA SER A 224 -15.31 9.64 0.47
C SER A 224 -15.03 8.64 -0.66
N ARG A 225 -14.03 8.94 -1.51
CA ARG A 225 -13.61 8.06 -2.61
C ARG A 225 -13.06 6.73 -2.10
N LEU A 226 -12.19 6.76 -1.10
CA LEU A 226 -11.66 5.54 -0.47
C LEU A 226 -12.79 4.65 0.03
N LYS A 227 -13.79 5.23 0.71
CA LYS A 227 -14.97 4.49 1.18
C LYS A 227 -15.76 3.90 0.01
N SER A 228 -16.05 4.66 -1.04
CA SER A 228 -16.81 4.15 -2.20
C SER A 228 -16.05 3.10 -3.01
N TRP A 229 -14.72 3.14 -2.93
CA TRP A 229 -13.82 2.16 -3.54
C TRP A 229 -13.49 0.95 -2.65
N ASN A 230 -14.19 0.82 -1.51
CA ASN A 230 -14.03 -0.26 -0.52
C ASN A 230 -12.64 -0.33 0.15
N TYR A 231 -11.98 0.81 0.33
CA TYR A 231 -10.79 0.91 1.17
C TYR A 231 -11.20 1.05 2.65
N ASN A 232 -10.50 0.33 3.52
CA ASN A 232 -10.73 0.43 4.96
C ASN A 232 -9.91 1.57 5.56
N THR A 233 -10.58 2.67 5.90
CA THR A 233 -9.97 3.82 6.60
C THR A 233 -10.20 3.79 8.11
N THR A 234 -10.87 2.75 8.62
CA THR A 234 -11.16 2.62 10.05
C THR A 234 -9.93 2.12 10.82
N SER A 235 -9.71 2.72 11.99
CA SER A 235 -8.64 2.30 12.89
C SER A 235 -8.91 0.90 13.45
N SER A 236 -7.85 0.10 13.56
CA SER A 236 -7.92 -1.22 14.18
C SER A 236 -7.87 -1.19 15.72
N MET A 237 -7.81 0.01 16.33
CA MET A 237 -7.75 0.22 17.78
C MET A 237 -9.09 -0.12 18.46
N ASN A 238 -9.25 -1.38 18.87
CA ASN A 238 -10.38 -1.82 19.70
C ASN A 238 -10.24 -1.39 21.17
N ASP A 239 -11.33 -1.52 21.94
CA ASP A 239 -11.39 -1.06 23.35
C ASP A 239 -10.27 -1.65 24.21
N ARG A 240 -9.94 -2.94 24.02
CA ARG A 240 -8.87 -3.61 24.78
C ARG A 240 -7.50 -3.00 24.48
N VAL A 241 -7.23 -2.69 23.21
CA VAL A 241 -6.00 -2.01 22.79
C VAL A 241 -5.95 -0.60 23.39
N ARG A 242 -7.07 0.15 23.32
CA ARG A 242 -7.16 1.51 23.88
C ARG A 242 -6.91 1.49 25.39
N ASP A 243 -7.51 0.57 26.13
CA ASP A 243 -7.32 0.46 27.58
C ASP A 243 -5.88 0.11 27.97
N TYR A 244 -5.23 -0.76 27.19
CA TYR A 244 -3.81 -1.05 27.36
C TYR A 244 -2.95 0.22 27.21
N PHE A 245 -3.15 1.00 26.15
CA PHE A 245 -2.36 2.22 25.94
C PHE A 245 -2.77 3.40 26.83
N ARG A 246 -4.02 3.48 27.29
CA ARG A 246 -4.44 4.40 28.35
C ARG A 246 -3.69 4.09 29.65
N THR A 247 -3.52 2.81 29.96
CA THR A 247 -2.72 2.37 31.11
C THR A 247 -1.27 2.83 30.97
N LEU A 248 -0.63 2.58 29.82
CA LEU A 248 0.73 3.07 29.57
C LEU A 248 0.84 4.60 29.62
N ALA A 249 -0.12 5.32 29.03
CA ALA A 249 -0.16 6.78 29.02
C ALA A 249 -0.42 7.39 30.41
N SER A 250 -0.94 6.61 31.37
CA SER A 250 -1.14 7.07 32.75
C SER A 250 0.20 7.31 33.47
N TYR A 251 1.28 6.65 33.04
CA TYR A 251 2.64 6.88 33.52
C TYR A 251 3.20 8.15 32.87
N ARG A 252 2.76 9.33 33.33
CA ARG A 252 3.08 10.63 32.70
C ARG A 252 4.57 10.95 32.61
N LYS A 253 5.38 10.44 33.53
CA LYS A 253 6.84 10.58 33.52
C LYS A 253 7.53 9.58 32.58
N GLY A 254 6.79 8.63 32.01
CA GLY A 254 7.26 7.60 31.11
C GLY A 254 7.99 6.45 31.81
N PHE A 255 8.75 5.70 31.01
CA PHE A 255 9.53 4.54 31.42
C PHE A 255 10.98 4.71 31.00
N GLY A 256 11.94 4.40 31.88
CA GLY A 256 13.37 4.61 31.61
C GLY A 256 14.23 3.46 32.12
N SER A 257 15.17 2.97 31.30
CA SER A 257 16.07 1.86 31.64
C SER A 257 17.03 2.25 32.76
N PRO A 258 17.20 1.52 33.87
CA PRO A 258 18.16 1.83 34.92
C PRO A 258 19.60 1.63 34.41
N SER A 259 20.13 2.61 33.69
CA SER A 259 21.54 2.65 33.31
C SER A 259 22.41 2.81 34.56
N LYS A 260 23.46 1.99 34.68
CA LYS A 260 24.48 2.13 35.74
C LYS A 260 25.38 3.34 35.53
N ASP A 261 25.43 3.87 34.31
CA ASP A 261 26.42 4.86 33.85
C ASP A 261 25.78 6.18 33.36
N GLN A 262 24.44 6.31 33.43
CA GLN A 262 23.72 7.57 33.14
C GLN A 262 23.02 8.04 34.41
N GLU A 263 23.31 9.28 34.80
CA GLU A 263 22.60 9.97 35.89
C GLU A 263 21.13 10.17 35.48
N SER A 264 20.26 9.28 35.95
CA SER A 264 18.80 9.32 35.81
C SER A 264 18.28 9.16 34.35
N PRO A 265 18.03 7.92 33.92
CA PRO A 265 17.37 7.61 32.64
C PRO A 265 15.92 8.13 32.55
N CYS A 266 15.30 8.40 33.70
CA CYS A 266 14.03 9.10 33.78
C CYS A 266 14.17 10.63 33.62
N ALA A 267 15.39 11.17 33.73
CA ALA A 267 15.70 12.57 33.46
C ALA A 267 16.11 12.79 32.00
N TYR A 268 16.76 11.81 31.35
CA TYR A 268 17.14 11.87 29.94
C TYR A 268 16.29 10.91 29.10
N ALA A 269 15.20 11.46 28.56
CA ALA A 269 14.37 10.85 27.52
C ALA A 269 13.67 9.50 27.84
N PRO A 270 12.74 9.51 28.80
CA PRO A 270 11.90 8.34 29.07
C PRO A 270 10.98 8.04 27.88
N VAL A 271 10.68 6.76 27.66
CA VAL A 271 9.69 6.32 26.69
C VAL A 271 8.30 6.72 27.19
N LYS A 272 7.57 7.48 26.38
CA LYS A 272 6.22 7.97 26.70
C LYS A 272 5.21 7.48 25.68
N PHE A 273 3.99 7.31 26.17
CA PHE A 273 2.85 6.91 25.38
C PHE A 273 1.78 7.99 25.45
N SER A 274 1.22 8.35 24.31
CA SER A 274 0.01 9.15 24.24
C SER A 274 -0.85 8.67 23.08
N MET A 275 -2.16 8.91 23.15
CA MET A 275 -3.06 8.63 22.03
C MET A 275 -3.41 9.93 21.34
N ASN A 276 -3.70 9.86 20.04
CA ASN A 276 -4.30 11.00 19.36
C ASN A 276 -5.72 11.28 19.92
N LYS A 277 -6.27 12.44 19.58
CA LYS A 277 -7.57 12.90 20.11
C LYS A 277 -8.71 11.90 19.91
N ASP A 278 -8.72 11.22 18.78
CA ASP A 278 -9.77 10.26 18.41
C ASP A 278 -9.40 8.81 18.82
N GLU A 279 -8.25 8.64 19.47
CA GLU A 279 -7.66 7.37 19.91
C GLU A 279 -7.60 6.30 18.80
N THR A 280 -7.38 6.75 17.57
CA THR A 280 -7.21 5.91 16.39
C THR A 280 -5.78 5.44 16.19
N PHE A 281 -4.81 6.03 16.90
CA PHE A 281 -3.43 5.55 16.95
C PHE A 281 -2.70 6.06 18.21
N VAL A 282 -1.57 5.44 18.49
CA VAL A 282 -0.70 5.73 19.64
C VAL A 282 0.57 6.40 19.17
N HIS A 283 0.95 7.49 19.83
CA HIS A 283 2.28 8.05 19.78
C HIS A 283 3.17 7.37 20.82
N VAL A 284 4.29 6.83 20.36
CA VAL A 284 5.39 6.36 21.21
C VAL A 284 6.56 7.32 21.01
N GLU A 285 6.99 7.98 22.07
CA GLU A 285 8.07 8.97 22.03
C GLU A 285 9.25 8.45 22.87
N GLY A 286 10.43 8.38 22.26
CA GLY A 286 11.70 8.08 22.93
C GLY A 286 12.70 9.24 22.77
N GLN A 287 13.98 8.98 23.04
CA GLN A 287 15.03 10.01 23.00
C GLN A 287 15.22 10.65 21.63
N GLU A 288 15.30 9.82 20.60
CA GLU A 288 15.65 10.27 19.24
C GLU A 288 14.62 9.83 18.21
N TYR A 289 13.54 9.17 18.66
CA TYR A 289 12.53 8.64 17.77
C TYR A 289 11.11 8.93 18.26
N THR A 290 10.20 9.03 17.29
CA THR A 290 8.76 8.99 17.54
C THR A 290 8.13 7.98 16.60
N CYS A 291 7.19 7.19 17.11
CA CYS A 291 6.44 6.22 16.33
C CYS A 291 4.93 6.49 16.43
N ARG A 292 4.21 6.25 15.34
CA ARG A 292 2.74 6.14 15.31
C ARG A 292 2.35 4.68 15.15
N VAL A 293 1.47 4.19 16.02
CA VAL A 293 1.07 2.79 16.08
C VAL A 293 -0.44 2.68 16.01
N GLU A 294 -0.97 2.04 14.96
CA GLU A 294 -2.41 1.90 14.71
C GLU A 294 -2.87 0.46 14.51
N ARG A 295 -1.97 -0.41 14.01
CA ARG A 295 -2.24 -1.83 13.80
C ARG A 295 -1.71 -2.65 14.96
N VAL A 296 -2.52 -2.78 16.01
CA VAL A 296 -2.12 -3.40 17.27
C VAL A 296 -3.02 -4.57 17.64
N ASN A 297 -2.39 -5.67 18.06
CA ASN A 297 -3.07 -6.79 18.72
C ASN A 297 -2.61 -6.88 20.17
N THR A 298 -3.52 -7.28 21.06
CA THR A 298 -3.21 -7.50 22.49
C THR A 298 -3.27 -8.98 22.83
N LEU A 299 -2.34 -9.43 23.68
CA LEU A 299 -2.29 -10.77 24.24
C LEU A 299 -2.01 -10.67 25.75
N GLY A 300 -3.05 -10.83 26.57
CA GLY A 300 -2.92 -10.66 28.01
C GLY A 300 -2.54 -9.22 28.38
N ASN A 301 -1.38 -9.08 29.03
CA ASN A 301 -0.73 -7.83 29.42
C ASN A 301 0.31 -7.34 28.40
N ALA A 302 0.31 -7.91 27.19
CA ALA A 302 1.18 -7.51 26.10
C ALA A 302 0.40 -6.94 24.90
N ALA A 303 1.07 -6.10 24.12
CA ALA A 303 0.61 -5.56 22.86
C ALA A 303 1.72 -5.69 21.80
N VAL A 304 1.35 -6.08 20.59
CA VAL A 304 2.24 -6.08 19.42
C VAL A 304 1.64 -5.18 18.37
N GLY A 305 2.39 -4.16 17.96
CA GLY A 305 1.93 -3.13 17.03
C GLY A 305 2.95 -2.79 15.97
N LEU A 306 2.47 -2.50 14.76
CA LEU A 306 3.30 -1.91 13.72
C LEU A 306 3.44 -0.40 13.96
N GLY A 307 4.68 0.05 14.17
CA GLY A 307 5.05 1.44 14.34
C GLY A 307 5.64 2.03 13.07
N LEU A 308 5.09 3.16 12.63
CA LEU A 308 5.70 4.04 11.64
C LEU A 308 6.50 5.12 12.37
N CYS A 309 7.82 5.02 12.28
CA CYS A 309 8.74 5.76 13.12
C CYS A 309 9.55 6.78 12.32
N THR A 310 9.96 7.85 13.00
CA THR A 310 10.90 8.83 12.50
C THR A 310 12.00 9.02 13.53
N SER A 311 13.27 8.99 13.10
CA SER A 311 14.46 9.24 13.92
C SER A 311 15.51 9.97 13.08
N GLU A 312 16.11 11.04 13.60
CA GLU A 312 17.19 11.79 12.91
C GLU A 312 16.90 12.21 11.45
N GLY A 313 15.62 12.38 11.10
CA GLY A 313 15.18 12.71 9.74
C GLY A 313 14.96 11.51 8.82
N GLU A 314 15.24 10.30 9.29
CA GLU A 314 14.91 9.05 8.62
C GLU A 314 13.55 8.54 9.05
N ASN A 315 12.80 7.93 8.12
CA ASN A 315 11.60 7.19 8.45
C ASN A 315 11.83 5.69 8.25
N TYR A 316 11.23 4.90 9.12
CA TYR A 316 11.29 3.45 9.07
C TYR A 316 10.04 2.84 9.71
N SER A 317 9.82 1.57 9.44
CA SER A 317 8.79 0.78 10.12
C SER A 317 9.43 -0.24 11.06
N THR A 318 8.77 -0.49 12.18
CA THR A 318 9.19 -1.50 13.16
C THR A 318 8.00 -2.14 13.83
N LEU A 319 8.11 -3.44 14.15
CA LEU A 319 7.17 -4.09 15.05
C LEU A 319 7.59 -3.84 16.49
N LEU A 320 6.69 -3.23 17.26
CA LEU A 320 6.86 -2.96 18.69
C LEU A 320 6.09 -4.01 19.48
N ALA A 321 6.79 -4.86 20.23
CA ALA A 321 6.20 -5.75 21.22
C ALA A 321 6.42 -5.14 22.61
N MET A 322 5.34 -4.92 23.35
CA MET A 322 5.31 -4.21 24.62
C MET A 322 4.57 -5.07 25.65
N GLU A 323 5.16 -5.33 26.81
CA GLU A 323 4.51 -6.00 27.92
C GLU A 323 4.64 -5.15 29.20
N LEU A 324 3.53 -4.88 29.87
CA LEU A 324 3.52 -4.20 31.16
C LEU A 324 3.36 -5.22 32.30
N LYS A 325 4.30 -5.22 33.25
CA LYS A 325 4.24 -6.06 34.45
C LYS A 325 4.82 -5.32 35.66
N ASN A 326 4.02 -5.17 36.71
CA ASN A 326 4.41 -4.54 37.99
C ASN A 326 5.17 -3.21 37.78
N ASP A 327 4.55 -2.27 37.06
CA ASP A 327 5.13 -0.95 36.71
C ASP A 327 6.44 -1.01 35.89
N THR A 328 6.77 -2.16 35.31
CA THR A 328 7.91 -2.33 34.43
C THR A 328 7.41 -2.65 33.02
N LEU A 329 7.84 -1.83 32.06
CA LEU A 329 7.58 -2.05 30.64
C LEU A 329 8.75 -2.85 30.04
N TYR A 330 8.42 -3.97 29.41
CA TYR A 330 9.33 -4.76 28.59
C TYR A 330 9.03 -4.44 27.14
N MET A 331 10.01 -3.90 26.41
CA MET A 331 9.82 -3.48 25.03
C MET A 331 10.85 -4.11 24.10
N ASN A 332 10.38 -4.72 23.02
CA ASN A 332 11.19 -5.18 21.90
C ASN A 332 10.79 -4.41 20.64
N SER A 333 11.78 -4.02 19.84
CA SER A 333 11.59 -3.56 18.47
C SER A 333 12.20 -4.56 17.50
N ILE A 334 11.48 -4.88 16.44
CA ILE A 334 11.96 -5.71 15.34
C ILE A 334 11.93 -4.84 14.09
N PHE A 335 13.10 -4.54 13.53
CA PHE A 335 13.22 -3.75 12.31
C PHE A 335 12.88 -4.59 11.08
N ASN A 336 12.01 -4.06 10.22
CA ASN A 336 11.53 -4.76 9.03
C ASN A 336 12.57 -4.82 7.88
N GLY A 337 13.74 -4.20 8.05
CA GLY A 337 14.82 -4.11 7.04
C GLY A 337 15.97 -5.13 7.18
N GLY A 338 15.85 -6.11 8.07
CA GLY A 338 16.86 -7.14 8.29
C GLY A 338 17.20 -7.30 9.77
N VAL A 339 16.70 -8.39 10.35
CA VAL A 339 17.06 -9.10 11.61
C VAL A 339 18.06 -8.41 12.55
N TYR A 340 17.77 -7.19 12.99
CA TYR A 340 18.25 -6.65 14.25
C TYR A 340 17.04 -6.56 15.18
N SER A 341 16.77 -7.66 15.88
CA SER A 341 16.07 -7.56 17.15
C SER A 341 17.10 -7.23 18.21
N ASN A 342 16.75 -6.40 19.19
CA ASN A 342 17.48 -6.49 20.46
C ASN A 342 17.37 -7.96 20.91
N ARG A 343 18.50 -8.63 21.18
CA ARG A 343 18.49 -10.05 21.60
C ARG A 343 17.70 -10.25 22.90
N GLU A 344 17.52 -9.17 23.67
CA GLU A 344 16.74 -9.12 24.90
C GLU A 344 15.85 -7.87 24.91
N PRO A 345 14.65 -7.93 25.54
CA PRO A 345 13.78 -6.78 25.72
C PRO A 345 14.46 -5.67 26.51
N ALA A 346 14.22 -4.42 26.09
CA ALA A 346 14.49 -3.27 26.94
C ALA A 346 13.59 -3.34 28.17
N ILE A 347 14.21 -3.32 29.37
CA ILE A 347 13.52 -3.35 30.64
C ILE A 347 13.44 -1.91 31.17
N LEU A 348 12.23 -1.34 31.17
CA LEU A 348 11.98 0.07 31.43
C LEU A 348 11.04 0.22 32.64
N PRO A 349 11.56 0.35 33.86
CA PRO A 349 10.78 0.73 35.03
C PRO A 349 10.07 2.08 34.85
N ALA A 350 8.90 2.22 35.46
CA ALA A 350 8.17 3.48 35.54
C ALA A 350 8.98 4.56 36.26
N CYS A 351 9.01 5.75 35.66
CA CYS A 351 9.63 6.92 36.24
C CYS A 351 8.76 7.51 37.35
N ARG A 352 9.33 7.70 38.55
CA ARG A 352 8.61 8.16 39.75
C ARG A 352 8.62 9.66 39.94
#